data_AF-A0ABD4HSE0-F1
#
_entry.id   AF-A0ABD4HSE0-F1
#
_cell.length_a   1.000
_cell.length_b   1.000
_cell.length_c   1.000
_cell.angle_alpha   90.00
_cell.angle_beta   90.00
_cell.angle_gamma   90.00
#
_symmetry.space_group_name_H-M   'P 1'
#
loop_
_entity.id
_entity.type
_entity.pdbx_description
1 polymer ?
#
loop_
_entity_poly.entity_id
_entity_poly.type
_entity_poly.pdbx_seq_one_letter_code
_entity_poly.pdbx_strand_id
1 'polypeptide(L)'
;MNENMKVVYKVVGQSYEVWFAPKESTTSRPFTEVEPPKGPDVMIAGFDWENNQWIWVKGVPYDQYVRSNQVAANTMKELTKLKKMVERIQDVVFPNEAVITEGGVPNVSK
;
A
#
# COMPACT_ATOMS: atom_id res chain seq x y z
N MET A 1 10.82 -37.99 -9.22
CA MET A 1 11.90 -37.07 -9.65
C MET A 1 13.09 -37.94 -10.02
N ASN A 2 13.77 -37.68 -11.14
CA ASN A 2 14.98 -38.45 -11.49
C ASN A 2 16.07 -38.11 -10.48
N GLU A 3 16.66 -39.09 -9.79
CA GLU A 3 17.58 -38.88 -8.66
C GLU A 3 18.88 -38.13 -9.03
N ASN A 4 19.17 -38.10 -10.34
CA ASN A 4 20.35 -37.46 -10.93
C ASN A 4 20.11 -36.00 -11.35
N MET A 5 18.92 -35.43 -11.09
CA MET A 5 18.57 -34.06 -11.49
C MET A 5 18.31 -33.18 -10.26
N LYS A 6 18.66 -31.90 -10.37
CA LYS A 6 18.29 -30.83 -9.45
C LYS A 6 17.40 -29.80 -10.14
N VAL A 7 16.56 -29.14 -9.35
CA VAL A 7 15.76 -28.00 -9.82
C VAL A 7 16.64 -26.76 -9.77
N VAL A 8 16.64 -25.99 -10.85
CA VAL A 8 17.25 -24.67 -10.91
C VAL A 8 16.23 -23.68 -11.47
N TYR A 9 16.35 -22.43 -11.08
CA TYR A 9 15.46 -21.35 -11.49
C TYR A 9 16.25 -20.42 -12.39
N LYS A 10 15.81 -20.29 -13.64
CA LYS A 10 16.37 -19.33 -14.58
C LYS A 10 15.69 -17.99 -14.36
N VAL A 11 16.45 -16.97 -14.00
CA VAL A 11 15.93 -15.61 -13.79
C VAL A 11 15.63 -14.96 -15.14
N VAL A 12 14.39 -14.53 -15.35
CA VAL A 12 13.92 -13.89 -16.58
C VAL A 12 13.24 -12.58 -16.22
N GLY A 13 14.02 -11.50 -16.15
CA GLY A 13 13.54 -10.18 -15.73
C GLY A 13 12.94 -10.21 -14.32
N GLN A 14 11.63 -9.99 -14.22
CA GLN A 14 10.85 -10.01 -12.98
C GLN A 14 10.14 -11.35 -12.72
N SER A 15 10.56 -12.42 -13.39
CA SER A 15 9.98 -13.76 -13.26
C SER A 15 11.08 -14.82 -13.30
N TYR A 16 10.67 -16.08 -13.25
CA TYR A 16 11.57 -17.23 -13.39
C TYR A 16 10.95 -18.35 -14.20
N GLU A 17 11.82 -19.13 -14.84
CA GLU A 17 11.46 -20.42 -15.44
C GLU A 17 12.04 -21.53 -14.58
N VAL A 18 11.26 -22.59 -14.36
CA VAL A 18 11.74 -23.81 -13.68
C VAL A 18 12.49 -24.68 -14.68
N TRP A 19 13.71 -25.06 -14.32
CA TRP A 19 14.59 -25.88 -15.14
C TRP A 19 15.12 -27.06 -14.32
N PHE A 20 15.53 -28.11 -15.03
CA PHE A 20 16.17 -29.28 -14.43
C PHE A 20 17.59 -29.39 -14.97
N ALA A 21 18.56 -29.49 -14.08
CA ALA A 21 19.96 -29.65 -14.41
C ALA A 21 20.53 -30.92 -13.78
N PRO A 22 21.58 -31.55 -14.34
CA PRO A 22 22.27 -32.64 -13.69
C PRO A 22 22.76 -32.22 -12.29
N LYS A 23 22.64 -33.09 -11.31
CA LYS A 23 22.96 -32.78 -9.90
C LYS A 23 24.39 -32.25 -9.71
N GLU A 24 25.33 -32.86 -10.44
CA GLU A 24 26.76 -32.53 -10.42
C GLU A 24 27.15 -31.27 -11.21
N SER A 25 26.21 -30.66 -11.94
CA SER A 25 26.52 -29.46 -12.74
C SER A 25 26.72 -28.24 -11.85
N THR A 26 27.61 -27.33 -12.24
CA THR A 26 27.74 -26.03 -11.57
C THR A 26 26.63 -25.09 -12.04
N THR A 27 25.87 -24.55 -11.09
CA THR A 27 24.86 -23.52 -11.36
C THR A 27 25.55 -22.16 -11.50
N SER A 28 25.26 -21.43 -12.58
CA SER A 28 25.80 -20.11 -12.85
C SER A 28 24.76 -19.20 -13.48
N ARG A 29 24.99 -17.88 -13.48
CA ARG A 29 24.04 -16.90 -14.02
C ARG A 29 23.66 -17.24 -15.47
N PRO A 30 22.38 -17.16 -15.87
CA PRO A 30 21.24 -16.59 -15.13
C PRO A 30 20.45 -17.61 -14.28
N PHE A 31 21.06 -18.72 -13.85
CA PHE A 31 20.42 -19.74 -13.02
C PHE A 31 20.77 -19.60 -11.54
N THR A 32 19.82 -19.97 -10.67
CA THR A 32 20.00 -20.08 -9.22
C THR A 32 19.33 -21.35 -8.69
N GLU A 33 19.87 -21.92 -7.61
CA GLU A 33 19.23 -23.01 -6.86
C GLU A 33 18.32 -22.49 -5.74
N VAL A 34 18.32 -21.17 -5.51
CA VAL A 34 17.52 -20.53 -4.47
C VAL A 34 16.05 -20.55 -4.89
N GLU A 35 15.22 -21.20 -4.07
CA GLU A 35 13.79 -21.30 -4.31
C GLU A 35 13.12 -19.91 -4.31
N PRO A 36 12.32 -19.58 -5.34
CA PRO A 36 11.60 -18.32 -5.40
C PRO A 36 10.51 -18.24 -4.33
N PRO A 37 10.23 -17.04 -3.82
CA PRO A 37 9.17 -16.83 -2.83
C PRO A 37 7.81 -17.22 -3.44
N LYS A 38 6.98 -17.90 -2.66
CA LYS A 38 5.66 -18.37 -3.06
C LYS A 38 4.57 -17.63 -2.30
N GLY A 39 3.46 -17.36 -2.95
CA GLY A 39 2.25 -16.83 -2.32
C GLY A 39 1.30 -16.20 -3.34
N PRO A 40 0.00 -16.08 -3.01
CA PRO A 40 -1.00 -15.50 -3.91
C PRO A 40 -0.71 -14.02 -4.24
N ASP A 41 -0.06 -13.29 -3.34
CA ASP A 41 0.25 -11.86 -3.48
C ASP A 41 1.76 -11.59 -3.57
N VAL A 42 2.57 -12.58 -3.97
CA VAL A 42 4.01 -12.38 -4.13
C VAL A 42 4.31 -12.00 -5.57
N MET A 43 4.95 -10.84 -5.76
CA MET A 43 5.46 -10.41 -7.06
C MET A 43 6.98 -10.37 -7.01
N ILE A 44 7.63 -11.10 -7.92
CA ILE A 44 9.08 -11.05 -8.06
C ILE A 44 9.45 -9.77 -8.82
N ALA A 45 10.47 -9.08 -8.33
CA ALA A 45 11.01 -7.86 -8.94
C ALA A 45 12.41 -8.09 -9.55
N GLY A 46 13.07 -9.20 -9.22
CA GLY A 46 14.36 -9.59 -9.77
C GLY A 46 15.12 -10.57 -8.86
N PHE A 47 16.41 -10.73 -9.13
CA PHE A 47 17.32 -11.52 -8.30
C PHE A 47 18.59 -10.72 -7.99
N ASP A 48 18.92 -10.61 -6.71
CA ASP A 48 20.16 -10.03 -6.23
C ASP A 48 21.24 -11.12 -6.23
N TRP A 49 22.14 -11.01 -7.21
CA TRP A 49 23.19 -12.00 -7.42
C TRP A 49 24.38 -11.85 -6.48
N GLU A 50 24.50 -10.73 -5.76
CA GLU A 50 25.59 -10.51 -4.79
C GLU A 50 25.24 -11.17 -3.46
N ASN A 51 23.98 -11.01 -3.04
CA ASN A 51 23.47 -11.59 -1.80
C ASN A 51 22.76 -12.94 -2.00
N ASN A 52 22.69 -13.42 -3.25
CA ASN A 52 22.05 -14.68 -3.65
C ASN A 52 20.60 -14.82 -3.15
N GLN A 53 19.80 -13.77 -3.37
CA GLN A 53 18.41 -13.69 -2.88
C GLN A 53 17.44 -13.13 -3.92
N TRP A 54 16.19 -13.58 -3.86
CA TRP A 54 15.12 -13.00 -4.67
C TRP A 54 14.76 -11.61 -4.16
N ILE A 55 14.58 -10.67 -5.09
CA ILE A 55 13.96 -9.37 -4.82
C ILE A 55 12.48 -9.55 -5.12
N TRP A 56 11.61 -9.33 -4.14
CA TRP A 56 10.17 -9.52 -4.28
C TRP A 56 9.41 -8.53 -3.40
N VAL A 57 8.16 -8.30 -3.77
CA VAL A 57 7.23 -7.47 -3.02
C VAL A 57 5.98 -8.28 -2.69
N LYS A 58 5.41 -7.99 -1.52
CA LYS A 58 4.10 -8.51 -1.14
C LYS A 58 3.04 -7.50 -1.57
N GLY A 59 2.21 -7.88 -2.53
CA GLY A 59 0.98 -7.16 -2.86
C GLY A 59 0.04 -7.12 -1.68
N VAL A 60 -0.79 -6.08 -1.61
CA VAL A 60 -1.90 -6.04 -0.65
C VAL A 60 -3.03 -6.88 -1.23
N PRO A 61 -3.48 -7.94 -0.54
CA PRO A 61 -4.63 -8.73 -0.98
C PRO A 61 -5.83 -7.83 -1.28
N TYR A 62 -6.56 -8.10 -2.36
CA TYR A 62 -7.66 -7.22 -2.82
C TYR A 62 -8.73 -7.01 -1.74
N ASP A 63 -9.06 -8.04 -0.96
CA ASP A 63 -9.99 -7.98 0.16
C ASP A 63 -9.50 -7.03 1.27
N GLN A 64 -8.20 -7.05 1.58
CA GLN A 64 -7.59 -6.12 2.53
C GLN A 64 -7.61 -4.68 2.00
N TYR A 65 -7.35 -4.49 0.71
CA TYR A 65 -7.44 -3.18 0.06
C TYR A 65 -8.86 -2.59 0.14
N VAL A 66 -9.88 -3.38 -0.25
CA VAL A 66 -11.29 -2.96 -0.19
C VAL A 66 -11.70 -2.65 1.25
N ARG A 67 -11.32 -3.50 2.20
CA ARG A 67 -11.61 -3.27 3.62
C ARG A 67 -10.95 -1.99 4.14
N SER A 68 -9.70 -1.74 3.76
CA SER A 68 -8.97 -0.52 4.12
C SER A 68 -9.69 0.73 3.59
N ASN A 69 -10.11 0.72 2.33
CA ASN A 69 -10.86 1.82 1.73
C ASN A 69 -12.20 2.06 2.43
N GLN A 70 -12.92 1.00 2.81
CA GLN A 70 -14.17 1.14 3.55
C GLN A 70 -13.95 1.75 4.94
N VAL A 71 -12.89 1.33 5.64
CA VAL A 71 -12.52 1.91 6.94
C VAL A 71 -12.16 3.38 6.77
N ALA A 72 -11.33 3.73 5.80
CA ALA A 72 -10.94 5.12 5.52
C ALA A 72 -12.16 6.01 5.20
N ALA A 73 -13.09 5.51 4.39
CA ALA A 73 -14.34 6.22 4.08
C ALA A 73 -15.19 6.47 5.33
N ASN A 74 -15.33 5.46 6.20
CA ASN A 74 -16.06 5.59 7.46
C ASN A 74 -15.38 6.59 8.40
N THR A 75 -14.06 6.53 8.53
CA THR A 75 -13.28 7.48 9.35
C THR A 75 -13.43 8.91 8.86
N MET A 76 -13.34 9.16 7.55
CA MET A 76 -13.54 10.51 6.98
C MET A 76 -14.95 11.05 7.26
N LYS A 77 -15.97 10.18 7.20
CA LYS A 77 -17.35 10.55 7.54
C LYS A 77 -17.47 10.99 8.99
N GLU A 78 -16.92 10.23 9.93
CA GLU A 78 -16.94 10.59 11.35
C GLU A 78 -16.11 11.85 11.65
N LEU A 79 -14.94 12.00 11.01
CA LEU A 79 -14.12 13.21 11.12
C LEU A 79 -14.87 14.46 10.64
N THR A 80 -15.63 14.34 9.55
CA THR A 80 -16.46 15.45 9.03
C THR A 80 -17.56 15.82 10.02
N LYS A 81 -18.19 14.83 10.68
CA LYS A 81 -19.19 15.11 11.72
C LYS A 81 -18.55 15.81 12.91
N LEU A 82 -17.39 15.34 13.37
CA LEU A 82 -16.67 15.95 14.47
C LEU A 82 -16.30 17.40 14.15
N LYS A 83 -15.77 17.66 12.95
CA LYS A 83 -15.46 19.02 12.48
C LYS A 83 -16.69 19.94 12.61
N LYS A 84 -17.85 19.51 12.12
CA LYS A 84 -19.12 20.27 12.22
C LYS A 84 -19.61 20.48 13.66
N MET A 85 -19.25 19.60 14.59
CA MET A 85 -19.58 19.79 16.01
C MET A 85 -18.65 20.83 16.63
N VAL A 86 -17.35 20.76 16.33
CA VAL A 86 -16.36 21.73 16.78
C VAL A 86 -16.69 23.13 16.26
N GLU A 87 -17.02 23.27 14.97
CA GLU A 87 -17.45 24.56 14.38
C GLU A 87 -18.65 25.14 15.13
N ARG A 88 -19.68 24.32 15.41
CA ARG A 88 -20.86 24.76 16.18
C ARG A 88 -20.51 25.17 17.61
N ILE A 89 -19.57 24.49 18.26
CA ILE A 89 -19.12 24.88 19.61
C ILE A 89 -18.36 26.20 19.54
N GLN A 90 -17.50 26.39 18.53
CA GLN A 90 -16.77 27.63 18.32
C GLN A 90 -17.74 28.81 18.10
N ASP A 91 -18.79 28.65 17.30
CA ASP A 91 -19.80 29.70 17.08
C ASP A 91 -20.54 30.11 18.37
N VAL A 92 -20.69 29.19 19.33
CA VAL A 92 -21.36 29.46 20.62
C VAL A 92 -20.40 30.08 21.64
N VAL A 93 -19.15 29.59 21.70
CA VAL A 93 -18.14 30.03 22.69
C VAL A 93 -17.45 31.32 22.27
N PHE A 94 -17.21 31.46 20.97
CA PHE A 94 -16.62 32.63 20.32
C PHE A 94 -17.59 33.11 19.24
N PRO A 95 -18.78 33.61 19.62
CA PRO A 95 -19.66 34.21 18.64
C PRO A 95 -18.86 35.31 17.94
N ASN A 96 -18.87 35.31 16.59
CA ASN A 96 -18.33 36.43 15.83
C ASN A 96 -19.06 37.67 16.31
N GLU A 97 -18.42 38.48 17.17
CA GLU A 97 -18.95 39.76 17.57
C GLU A 97 -19.19 40.52 16.28
N ALA A 98 -20.45 40.80 15.96
CA ALA A 98 -20.75 41.87 15.03
C ALA A 98 -20.03 43.09 15.62
N VAL A 99 -18.97 43.54 14.95
CA VAL A 99 -18.33 44.80 15.29
C VAL A 99 -19.42 45.85 15.16
N ILE A 100 -20.04 46.23 16.27
CA ILE A 100 -20.89 47.41 16.34
C ILE A 100 -19.88 48.56 16.29
N THR A 101 -19.45 48.92 15.08
CA THR A 101 -18.75 50.18 14.88
C THR A 101 -19.69 51.27 15.36
N GLU A 102 -19.32 51.93 16.46
CA GLU A 102 -19.97 53.13 16.95
C GLU A 102 -20.25 54.07 15.77
N GLY A 103 -21.53 54.24 15.40
CA GLY A 103 -21.95 55.25 14.42
C GLY A 103 -22.82 54.83 13.23
N GLY A 104 -23.31 53.59 13.11
CA GLY A 104 -24.18 53.19 12.00
C GLY A 104 -25.67 53.19 12.33
N VAL A 105 -26.42 54.20 11.88
CA VAL A 105 -27.90 54.31 12.03
C VAL A 105 -28.60 53.04 11.49
N PRO A 106 -29.61 52.48 12.18
CA PRO A 106 -30.37 51.35 11.66
C PRO A 106 -31.18 51.79 10.42
N ASN A 107 -30.91 51.18 9.27
CA ASN A 107 -31.78 51.30 8.11
C ASN A 107 -33.00 50.40 8.30
N VAL A 108 -34.07 50.96 8.86
CA VAL A 108 -35.42 50.41 8.79
C VAL A 108 -36.19 51.14 7.69
N SER A 109 -36.10 50.61 6.47
CA SER A 109 -37.03 50.94 5.40
C SER A 109 -38.05 49.82 5.26
N LYS A 110 -39.32 50.23 5.24
CA LYS A 110 -40.58 49.48 5.35
C LYS A 110 -40.76 48.32 4.39
#